data_AF-A0A5S9P911-F1
#
_entry.id   AF-A0A5S9P911-F1
#
_cell.length_a   1.000
_cell.length_b   1.000
_cell.length_c   1.000
_cell.angle_alpha   90.00
_cell.angle_beta   90.00
_cell.angle_gamma   90.00
#
_symmetry.space_group_name_H-M   'P 1'
#
loop_
_entity.id
_entity.type
_entity.pdbx_description
1 polymer ?
#
loop_
_entity_poly.entity_id
_entity_poly.type
_entity_poly.pdbx_seq_one_letter_code
_entity_poly.pdbx_strand_id
1 'polypeptide(L)'
;MLVTSSDLSCNTAEALRERQIKVERASAEYVRLVHPSFLTGLAPESEVSVTRRFRQIIDLFEPQRESTPAGFRVETVENNGVAFDLVRDISYDRGGQPRPTPLLFSADTANPYEIAQCRDLIANVTCNPGIVYDLFLNNPDANIGGEFSNLEEVLRAIAGEVGPGCDVSVELHNPYETDPSKLFDEIQMYEEILSLYRLVVKVPHTGAISPSQVEQLLSSDGRLDNRYHDGSPEDLLRGHALANKLHSLGHRVNFTLMFEPYQTPLALQVHPYFINAFVRNRLNATRRISGLLAAFEATEDLWFVKELRQFMVANHYLGKNDVSLDLLETLSLAKRMTAYRQSECSDGLDSVRASVRWLGASNLPNSRLIICSLEGDTMFPSVMSMMSDPEFIKLQNRVLVTTDPRYLARWASSPHVISYQQRFLAACKGTSE
;
A
#
# COMPACT_ATOMS: atom_id res chain seq x y z
N MET A 1 4.76 -25.47 15.10
CA MET A 1 5.93 -25.42 15.99
C MET A 1 6.68 -24.15 15.65
N LEU A 2 6.79 -23.20 16.57
CA LEU A 2 7.71 -22.07 16.42
C LEU A 2 9.12 -22.65 16.62
N VAL A 3 9.85 -22.82 15.52
CA VAL A 3 11.26 -23.27 15.56
C VAL A 3 12.08 -22.10 16.08
N THR A 4 12.80 -22.29 17.18
CA THR A 4 13.66 -21.24 17.74
C THR A 4 14.94 -21.07 16.91
N SER A 5 15.63 -19.93 17.00
CA SER A 5 16.87 -19.67 16.25
C SER A 5 17.98 -20.70 16.55
N SER A 6 18.06 -21.18 17.79
CA SER A 6 18.96 -22.27 18.20
C SER A 6 18.63 -23.59 17.50
N ASP A 7 17.34 -23.91 17.34
CA ASP A 7 16.90 -25.13 16.65
C ASP A 7 17.21 -25.04 15.14
N LEU A 8 17.03 -23.87 14.53
CA LEU A 8 17.27 -23.64 13.10
C LEU A 8 18.74 -23.87 12.73
N SER A 9 19.67 -23.26 13.49
CA SER A 9 21.11 -23.38 13.24
C SER A 9 21.65 -24.80 13.44
N CYS A 10 21.13 -25.53 14.44
CA CYS A 10 21.50 -26.92 14.70
C CYS A 10 21.05 -27.83 13.54
N ASN A 11 19.82 -27.64 13.08
CA ASN A 11 19.25 -28.42 11.98
C ASN A 11 19.94 -28.13 10.63
N THR A 12 20.34 -26.88 10.37
CA THR A 12 21.05 -26.52 9.14
C THR A 12 22.47 -27.12 9.12
N ALA A 13 23.18 -27.09 10.25
CA ALA A 13 24.50 -27.70 10.35
C ALA A 13 24.47 -29.23 10.18
N GLU A 14 23.41 -29.88 10.66
CA GLU A 14 23.17 -31.31 10.45
C GLU A 14 22.89 -31.61 8.97
N ALA A 15 21.97 -30.88 8.34
CA ALA A 15 21.65 -31.05 6.91
C ALA A 15 22.87 -30.86 6.00
N LEU A 16 23.75 -29.90 6.31
CA LEU A 16 25.02 -29.70 5.58
C LEU A 16 25.95 -30.92 5.70
N ARG A 17 26.05 -31.51 6.89
CA ARG A 17 26.92 -32.67 7.15
C ARG A 17 26.40 -33.94 6.49
N GLU A 18 25.11 -34.25 6.66
CA GLU A 18 24.49 -35.47 6.10
C GLU A 18 24.62 -35.53 4.58
N ARG A 19 24.57 -34.36 3.93
CA ARG A 19 24.61 -34.25 2.46
C ARG A 19 25.98 -33.89 1.90
N GLN A 20 26.99 -33.76 2.77
CA GLN A 20 28.36 -33.40 2.41
C GLN A 20 28.45 -32.10 1.58
N ILE A 21 27.55 -31.16 1.85
CA ILE A 21 27.48 -29.88 1.12
C ILE A 21 28.73 -29.06 1.46
N LYS A 22 29.41 -28.55 0.42
CA LYS A 22 30.62 -27.74 0.56
C LYS A 22 30.22 -26.27 0.59
N VAL A 23 30.49 -25.59 1.70
CA VAL A 23 30.17 -24.17 1.84
C VAL A 23 31.40 -23.32 1.56
N GLU A 24 31.28 -22.32 0.68
CA GLU A 24 32.32 -21.32 0.49
C GLU A 24 32.66 -20.65 1.83
N ARG A 25 33.96 -20.56 2.17
CA ARG A 25 34.41 -20.11 3.51
C ARG A 25 33.84 -18.75 3.92
N ALA A 26 33.77 -17.79 2.99
CA ALA A 26 33.22 -16.45 3.23
C ALA A 26 31.68 -16.43 3.38
N SER A 27 31.00 -17.52 3.02
CA SER A 27 29.55 -17.69 3.10
C SER A 27 29.11 -18.53 4.30
N ALA A 28 30.03 -19.13 5.05
CA ALA A 28 29.74 -20.14 6.07
C ALA A 28 28.81 -19.65 7.19
N GLU A 29 28.97 -18.41 7.65
CA GLU A 29 28.11 -17.84 8.70
C GLU A 29 26.70 -17.48 8.18
N TYR A 30 26.58 -17.14 6.89
CA TYR A 30 25.31 -16.74 6.27
C TYR A 30 24.48 -17.96 5.85
N VAL A 31 25.11 -19.00 5.30
CA VAL A 31 24.41 -20.22 4.88
C VAL A 31 23.74 -20.92 6.07
N ARG A 32 24.29 -20.78 7.28
CA ARG A 32 23.68 -21.32 8.52
C ARG A 32 22.32 -20.69 8.86
N LEU A 33 22.02 -19.51 8.32
CA LEU A 33 20.75 -18.81 8.53
C LEU A 33 19.64 -19.31 7.61
N VAL A 34 20.00 -20.03 6.54
CA VAL A 34 19.05 -20.57 5.57
C VAL A 34 18.36 -21.79 6.19
N HIS A 35 17.04 -21.83 6.09
CA HIS A 35 16.23 -22.93 6.63
C HIS A 35 16.66 -24.28 5.98
N PRO A 36 16.76 -25.39 6.74
CA PRO A 36 17.27 -26.67 6.23
C PRO A 36 16.55 -27.21 5.00
N SER A 37 15.26 -26.89 4.82
CA SER A 37 14.47 -27.32 3.66
C SER A 37 15.06 -26.89 2.32
N PHE A 38 15.77 -25.76 2.27
CA PHE A 38 16.44 -25.29 1.05
C PHE A 38 17.70 -26.12 0.73
N LEU A 39 18.30 -26.75 1.73
CA LEU A 39 19.47 -27.64 1.57
C LEU A 39 19.06 -29.07 1.21
N THR A 40 17.90 -29.53 1.70
CA THR A 40 17.37 -30.86 1.39
C THR A 40 16.96 -31.05 -0.07
N GLY A 41 16.83 -29.96 -0.83
CA GLY A 41 16.58 -30.00 -2.27
C GLY A 41 17.84 -30.14 -3.13
N LEU A 42 19.03 -29.93 -2.57
CA LEU A 42 20.28 -29.89 -3.33
C LEU A 42 20.84 -31.28 -3.64
N ALA A 43 21.74 -31.41 -4.62
CA ALA A 43 22.48 -32.66 -4.81
C ALA A 43 23.51 -32.81 -3.67
N PRO A 44 23.84 -34.04 -3.23
CA PRO A 44 24.99 -34.27 -2.37
C PRO A 44 26.27 -33.67 -2.96
N GLU A 45 27.19 -33.23 -2.10
CA GLU A 45 28.48 -32.61 -2.50
C GLU A 45 28.38 -31.29 -3.27
N SER A 46 27.19 -30.70 -3.39
CA SER A 46 27.01 -29.38 -4.01
C SER A 46 27.85 -28.32 -3.32
N GLU A 47 28.40 -27.39 -4.11
CA GLU A 47 29.04 -26.18 -3.61
C GLU A 47 28.00 -25.07 -3.43
N VAL A 48 27.93 -24.52 -2.21
CA VAL A 48 26.95 -23.49 -1.84
C VAL A 48 27.61 -22.21 -1.34
N SER A 49 27.00 -21.08 -1.69
CA SER A 49 27.41 -19.74 -1.27
C SER A 49 26.19 -18.85 -0.99
N VAL A 50 26.42 -17.60 -0.61
CA VAL A 50 25.39 -16.55 -0.61
C VAL A 50 25.81 -15.38 -1.50
N THR A 51 24.84 -14.67 -2.08
CA THR A 51 25.13 -13.49 -2.90
C THR A 51 25.66 -12.33 -2.05
N ARG A 52 26.24 -11.31 -2.72
CA ARG A 52 26.58 -10.04 -2.07
C ARG A 52 25.35 -9.37 -1.44
N ARG A 53 24.22 -9.39 -2.14
CA ARG A 53 22.95 -8.83 -1.67
C ARG A 53 22.46 -9.51 -0.40
N PHE A 54 22.56 -10.83 -0.33
CA PHE A 54 22.25 -11.60 0.88
C PHE A 54 23.04 -11.06 2.08
N ARG A 55 24.37 -10.93 1.95
CA ARG A 55 25.23 -10.42 3.03
C ARG A 55 24.84 -9.01 3.45
N GLN A 56 24.63 -8.11 2.48
CA GLN A 56 24.20 -6.73 2.75
C GLN A 56 22.89 -6.65 3.54
N ILE A 57 21.90 -7.47 3.18
CA ILE A 57 20.60 -7.49 3.87
C ILE A 57 20.74 -8.04 5.30
N ILE A 58 21.53 -9.10 5.49
CA ILE A 58 21.79 -9.65 6.84
C ILE A 58 22.53 -8.63 7.69
N ASP A 59 23.60 -8.02 7.18
CA ASP A 59 24.40 -7.06 7.95
C ASP A 59 23.59 -5.81 8.32
N LEU A 60 22.63 -5.42 7.48
CA LEU A 60 21.75 -4.27 7.73
C LEU A 60 20.65 -4.57 8.75
N PHE A 61 19.96 -5.70 8.63
CA PHE A 61 18.73 -5.96 9.40
C PHE A 61 18.87 -7.01 10.49
N GLU A 62 19.82 -7.93 10.38
CA GLU A 62 20.01 -9.01 11.34
C GLU A 62 21.50 -9.20 11.68
N PRO A 63 22.20 -8.16 12.19
CA PRO A 63 23.65 -8.17 12.40
C PRO A 63 24.11 -9.21 13.42
N GLN A 64 23.21 -9.66 14.30
CA GLN A 64 23.46 -10.74 15.25
C GLN A 64 23.46 -12.13 14.60
N ARG A 65 23.05 -12.24 13.32
CA ARG A 65 23.03 -13.47 12.51
C ARG A 65 22.28 -14.61 13.20
N GLU A 66 21.07 -14.32 13.67
CA GLU A 66 20.20 -15.32 14.30
C GLU A 66 19.25 -16.02 13.31
N SER A 67 18.85 -15.33 12.24
CA SER A 67 17.93 -15.83 11.21
C SER A 67 17.99 -14.94 9.96
N THR A 68 17.26 -15.29 8.89
CA THR A 68 17.01 -14.33 7.81
C THR A 68 15.92 -13.33 8.23
N PRO A 69 16.06 -12.03 7.91
CA PRO A 69 15.12 -11.00 8.35
C PRO A 69 13.74 -11.18 7.71
N ALA A 70 12.70 -10.69 8.39
CA ALA A 70 11.36 -10.63 7.85
C ALA A 70 11.28 -9.78 6.57
N GLY A 71 10.32 -10.09 5.72
CA GLY A 71 10.07 -9.39 4.46
C GLY A 71 11.05 -9.73 3.34
N PHE A 72 11.76 -10.84 3.47
CA PHE A 72 12.60 -11.40 2.41
C PHE A 72 12.33 -12.90 2.25
N ARG A 73 12.18 -13.34 1.00
CA ARG A 73 12.18 -14.76 0.66
C ARG A 73 13.57 -15.20 0.24
N VAL A 74 13.93 -16.42 0.60
CA VAL A 74 15.17 -17.05 0.15
C VAL A 74 14.95 -17.61 -1.24
N GLU A 75 15.81 -17.24 -2.18
CA GLU A 75 15.85 -17.83 -3.52
C GLU A 75 17.20 -18.48 -3.80
N THR A 76 17.18 -19.48 -4.67
CA THR A 76 18.38 -20.08 -5.23
C THR A 76 18.72 -19.41 -6.55
N VAL A 77 19.99 -19.04 -6.73
CA VAL A 77 20.55 -18.45 -7.94
C VAL A 77 21.70 -19.34 -8.41
N GLU A 78 21.75 -19.66 -9.70
CA GLU A 78 22.88 -20.37 -10.29
C GLU A 78 24.08 -19.43 -10.48
N ASN A 79 25.23 -19.77 -9.88
CA ASN A 79 26.47 -18.99 -9.99
C ASN A 79 27.70 -19.88 -9.77
N ASN A 80 28.15 -20.61 -10.81
CA ASN A 80 29.24 -21.59 -10.72
C ASN A 80 29.05 -22.62 -9.56
N GLY A 81 27.79 -22.90 -9.23
CA GLY A 81 27.35 -23.54 -7.99
C GLY A 81 25.99 -22.99 -7.58
N VAL A 82 25.54 -23.33 -6.38
CA VAL A 82 24.25 -22.92 -5.83
C VAL A 82 24.47 -21.72 -4.90
N ALA A 83 23.94 -20.55 -5.22
CA ALA A 83 23.99 -19.38 -4.34
C ALA A 83 22.61 -19.10 -3.75
N PHE A 84 22.52 -18.78 -2.46
CA PHE A 84 21.30 -18.25 -1.86
C PHE A 84 21.27 -16.73 -1.91
N ASP A 85 20.10 -16.19 -2.22
CA ASP A 85 19.82 -14.76 -2.22
C ASP A 85 18.60 -14.42 -1.36
N LEU A 86 18.52 -13.16 -0.90
CA LEU A 86 17.35 -12.62 -0.22
C LEU A 86 16.64 -11.65 -1.17
N VAL A 87 15.40 -11.99 -1.51
CA VAL A 87 14.56 -11.19 -2.40
C VAL A 87 13.45 -10.55 -1.60
N ARG A 88 13.30 -9.23 -1.75
CA ARG A 88 12.28 -8.44 -1.04
C ARG A 88 10.88 -8.98 -1.33
N ASP A 89 10.20 -9.42 -0.28
CA ASP A 89 8.81 -9.89 -0.33
C ASP A 89 8.16 -9.78 1.06
N ILE A 90 7.33 -8.76 1.25
CA ILE A 90 6.62 -8.49 2.51
C ILE A 90 5.58 -9.56 2.89
N SER A 91 5.32 -10.55 2.03
CA SER A 91 4.53 -11.73 2.41
C SER A 91 5.29 -12.72 3.28
N TYR A 92 6.58 -12.52 3.50
CA TYR A 92 7.41 -13.41 4.30
C TYR A 92 7.75 -12.78 5.64
N ASP A 93 7.76 -13.62 6.66
CA ASP A 93 8.25 -13.32 8.01
C ASP A 93 9.70 -13.83 8.17
N ARG A 94 10.26 -13.63 9.36
CA ARG A 94 11.58 -14.07 9.77
C ARG A 94 11.81 -15.54 9.42
N GLY A 95 13.02 -15.86 8.98
CA GLY A 95 13.40 -17.22 8.57
C GLY A 95 12.86 -17.65 7.21
N GLY A 96 12.36 -16.70 6.40
CA GLY A 96 11.83 -16.99 5.06
C GLY A 96 10.53 -17.79 5.09
N GLN A 97 9.75 -17.68 6.17
CA GLN A 97 8.44 -18.33 6.29
C GLN A 97 7.34 -17.43 5.73
N PRO A 98 6.32 -17.95 5.04
CA PRO A 98 5.16 -17.14 4.68
C PRO A 98 4.46 -16.59 5.94
N ARG A 99 3.95 -15.35 5.87
CA ARG A 99 3.06 -14.79 6.88
C ARG A 99 1.80 -15.66 7.02
N PRO A 100 1.11 -15.65 8.18
CA PRO A 100 -0.03 -16.53 8.44
C PRO A 100 -1.18 -16.41 7.43
N THR A 101 -1.40 -15.22 6.88
CA THR A 101 -2.39 -14.96 5.84
C THR A 101 -1.74 -14.32 4.62
N PRO A 102 -2.18 -14.68 3.40
CA PRO A 102 -1.69 -14.05 2.18
C PRO A 102 -2.18 -12.60 2.01
N LEU A 103 -3.36 -12.26 2.56
CA LEU A 103 -3.83 -10.88 2.65
C LEU A 103 -3.00 -10.13 3.68
N LEU A 104 -2.49 -8.96 3.31
CA LEU A 104 -1.68 -8.12 4.19
C LEU A 104 -2.40 -6.83 4.58
N PHE A 105 -1.96 -6.24 5.69
CA PHE A 105 -2.47 -4.98 6.20
C PHE A 105 -1.40 -3.90 6.14
N SER A 106 -1.86 -2.66 5.99
CA SER A 106 -1.04 -1.47 5.99
C SER A 106 -1.63 -0.42 6.93
N ALA A 107 -0.77 0.38 7.56
CA ALA A 107 -1.19 1.50 8.38
C ALA A 107 -1.14 2.80 7.57
N ASP A 108 -2.26 3.53 7.50
CA ASP A 108 -2.36 4.84 6.84
C ASP A 108 -2.17 5.94 7.88
N THR A 109 -0.93 6.12 8.34
CA THR A 109 -0.57 7.05 9.41
C THR A 109 0.88 7.52 9.26
N ALA A 110 1.18 8.68 9.85
CA ALA A 110 2.55 9.16 10.08
C ALA A 110 2.88 9.22 11.58
N ASN A 111 2.00 8.67 12.44
CA ASN A 111 2.14 8.70 13.88
C ASN A 111 2.93 7.48 14.39
N PRO A 112 4.19 7.64 14.85
CA PRO A 112 5.00 6.52 15.34
C PRO A 112 4.37 5.82 16.56
N TYR A 113 3.64 6.55 17.41
CA TYR A 113 2.98 6.00 18.59
C TYR A 113 1.86 5.01 18.24
N GLU A 114 1.15 5.25 17.14
CA GLU A 114 0.12 4.33 16.65
C GLU A 114 0.73 3.14 15.92
N ILE A 115 1.81 3.36 15.16
CA ILE A 115 2.56 2.29 14.49
C ILE A 115 3.10 1.30 15.52
N ALA A 116 3.66 1.78 16.63
CA ALA A 116 4.15 0.92 17.71
C ALA A 116 3.10 -0.08 18.23
N GLN A 117 1.81 0.30 18.21
CA GLN A 117 0.69 -0.51 18.70
C GLN A 117 0.24 -1.59 17.70
N CYS A 118 0.56 -1.45 16.40
CA CYS A 118 0.10 -2.35 15.35
C CYS A 118 1.22 -2.93 14.47
N ARG A 119 2.49 -2.64 14.76
CA ARG A 119 3.66 -3.01 13.94
C ARG A 119 3.75 -4.49 13.58
N ASP A 120 3.31 -5.38 14.48
CA ASP A 120 3.36 -6.83 14.27
C ASP A 120 2.26 -7.33 13.31
N LEU A 121 1.20 -6.54 13.11
CA LEU A 121 0.08 -6.86 12.21
C LEU A 121 0.33 -6.36 10.78
N ILE A 122 1.08 -5.28 10.63
CA ILE A 122 1.22 -4.59 9.34
C ILE A 122 2.43 -5.07 8.53
N ALA A 123 2.35 -4.86 7.23
CA ALA A 123 3.41 -5.14 6.25
C ALA A 123 3.81 -3.90 5.45
N ASN A 124 3.08 -2.79 5.61
CA ASN A 124 3.40 -1.51 5.01
C ASN A 124 2.89 -0.36 5.89
N VAL A 125 3.55 0.79 5.83
CA VAL A 125 3.02 2.09 6.28
C VAL A 125 2.85 3.00 5.07
N THR A 126 1.71 3.67 4.92
CA THR A 126 1.50 4.68 3.87
C THR A 126 1.51 6.08 4.46
N CYS A 127 2.44 6.92 3.98
CA CYS A 127 2.51 8.33 4.31
C CYS A 127 2.18 9.15 3.06
N ASN A 128 1.32 10.15 3.23
CA ASN A 128 1.04 11.19 2.22
C ASN A 128 1.12 12.57 2.88
N PRO A 129 1.21 13.67 2.11
CA PRO A 129 1.40 15.00 2.69
C PRO A 129 0.32 15.37 3.72
N GLY A 130 -0.95 15.07 3.44
CA GLY A 130 -2.03 15.36 4.41
C GLY A 130 -1.89 14.56 5.71
N ILE A 131 -1.48 13.30 5.64
CA ILE A 131 -1.23 12.49 6.84
C ILE A 131 -0.05 13.02 7.65
N VAL A 132 1.06 13.37 6.98
CA VAL A 132 2.27 13.85 7.65
C VAL A 132 2.04 15.22 8.26
N TYR A 133 1.59 16.18 7.47
CA TYR A 133 1.51 17.58 7.87
C TYR A 133 0.25 17.86 8.68
N ASP A 134 -0.92 17.47 8.20
CA ASP A 134 -2.19 17.87 8.84
C ASP A 134 -2.55 16.96 10.02
N LEU A 135 -2.43 15.65 9.85
CA LEU A 135 -2.88 14.69 10.86
C LEU A 135 -1.85 14.44 11.97
N PHE A 136 -0.57 14.68 11.70
CA PHE A 136 0.51 14.44 12.65
C PHE A 136 1.28 15.71 13.05
N LEU A 137 2.15 16.26 12.20
CA LEU A 137 3.08 17.34 12.57
C LEU A 137 2.36 18.58 13.13
N ASN A 138 1.29 19.03 12.47
CA ASN A 138 0.52 20.21 12.88
C ASN A 138 -0.61 19.87 13.87
N ASN A 139 -0.71 18.62 14.32
CA ASN A 139 -1.73 18.18 15.26
C ASN A 139 -1.11 17.98 16.66
N PRO A 140 -1.34 18.89 17.63
CA PRO A 140 -0.73 18.81 18.95
C PRO A 140 -1.18 17.60 19.78
N ASP A 141 -2.35 17.02 19.47
CA ASP A 141 -2.82 15.80 20.13
C ASP A 141 -2.10 14.54 19.63
N ALA A 142 -1.59 14.58 18.39
CA ALA A 142 -0.87 13.47 17.77
C ALA A 142 0.65 13.61 17.95
N ASN A 143 1.20 14.80 17.67
CA ASN A 143 2.59 15.16 17.93
C ASN A 143 2.76 15.60 19.39
N ILE A 144 2.71 14.61 20.29
CA ILE A 144 2.67 14.82 21.75
C ILE A 144 3.86 15.67 22.19
N GLY A 145 3.57 16.85 22.74
CA GLY A 145 4.60 17.77 23.24
C GLY A 145 5.41 18.48 22.16
N GLY A 146 5.05 18.35 20.87
CA GLY A 146 5.80 18.93 19.76
C GLY A 146 7.18 18.30 19.57
N GLU A 147 7.30 17.00 19.85
CA GLU A 147 8.57 16.27 19.75
C GLU A 147 9.17 16.28 18.34
N PHE A 148 8.31 16.26 17.31
CA PHE A 148 8.72 16.24 15.90
C PHE A 148 8.52 17.62 15.25
N SER A 149 9.52 18.07 14.50
CA SER A 149 9.53 19.39 13.84
C SER A 149 9.47 19.30 12.31
N ASN A 150 9.83 18.16 11.72
CA ASN A 150 9.93 18.01 10.26
C ASN A 150 9.72 16.55 9.81
N LEU A 151 9.53 16.37 8.49
CA LEU A 151 9.32 15.06 7.88
C LEU A 151 10.48 14.08 8.14
N GLU A 152 11.73 14.55 8.16
CA GLU A 152 12.90 13.70 8.36
C GLU A 152 12.84 12.99 9.73
N GLU A 153 12.57 13.75 10.79
CA GLU A 153 12.43 13.22 12.15
C GLU A 153 11.28 12.21 12.25
N VAL A 154 10.15 12.50 11.58
CA VAL A 154 9.01 11.58 11.51
C VAL A 154 9.40 10.27 10.82
N LEU A 155 10.04 10.34 9.65
CA LEU A 155 10.47 9.16 8.91
C LEU A 155 11.50 8.34 9.70
N ARG A 156 12.42 8.99 10.42
CA ARG A 156 13.38 8.29 11.31
C ARG A 156 12.67 7.56 12.44
N ALA A 157 11.66 8.17 13.06
CA ALA A 157 10.87 7.53 14.10
C ALA A 157 10.06 6.35 13.55
N ILE A 158 9.39 6.52 12.41
CA ILE A 158 8.70 5.41 11.71
C ILE A 158 9.68 4.28 11.40
N ALA A 159 10.87 4.61 10.88
CA ALA A 159 11.92 3.64 10.56
C ALA A 159 12.41 2.86 11.78
N GLY A 160 12.37 3.46 12.98
CA GLY A 160 12.70 2.82 14.25
C GLY A 160 11.60 1.89 14.76
N GLU A 161 10.33 2.22 14.51
CA GLU A 161 9.20 1.39 14.92
C GLU A 161 8.95 0.19 14.01
N VAL A 162 9.20 0.35 12.70
CA VAL A 162 8.94 -0.70 11.71
C VAL A 162 10.18 -1.56 11.45
N GLY A 163 10.02 -2.87 11.63
CA GLY A 163 11.06 -3.85 11.31
C GLY A 163 11.28 -4.06 9.79
N PRO A 164 12.23 -4.92 9.40
CA PRO A 164 12.53 -5.21 8.00
C PRO A 164 11.34 -5.80 7.23
N GLY A 165 10.39 -6.43 7.94
CA GLY A 165 9.18 -7.03 7.37
C GLY A 165 8.14 -6.03 6.86
N CYS A 166 8.37 -4.72 7.02
CA CYS A 166 7.44 -3.66 6.70
C CYS A 166 8.04 -2.69 5.67
N ASP A 167 7.29 -2.40 4.61
CA ASP A 167 7.63 -1.31 3.68
C ASP A 167 7.11 0.04 4.21
N VAL A 168 7.73 1.13 3.76
CA VAL A 168 7.28 2.49 4.04
C VAL A 168 7.09 3.21 2.71
N SER A 169 5.82 3.44 2.37
CA SER A 169 5.42 4.18 1.17
C SER A 169 5.38 5.68 1.47
N VAL A 170 6.34 6.44 0.94
CA VAL A 170 6.46 7.89 1.16
C VAL A 170 6.12 8.64 -0.11
N GLU A 171 5.10 9.49 -0.06
CA GLU A 171 4.67 10.27 -1.22
C GLU A 171 5.56 11.48 -1.47
N LEU A 172 5.86 11.72 -2.74
CA LEU A 172 6.61 12.91 -3.17
C LEU A 172 5.88 14.18 -2.74
N HIS A 173 6.64 15.14 -2.22
CA HIS A 173 6.13 16.41 -1.76
C HIS A 173 5.54 17.23 -2.92
N ASN A 174 6.28 17.31 -4.03
CA ASN A 174 5.83 18.02 -5.23
C ASN A 174 6.05 17.15 -6.49
N PRO A 175 5.05 16.37 -6.94
CA PRO A 175 5.15 15.57 -8.16
C PRO A 175 5.15 16.43 -9.45
N TYR A 176 4.97 17.75 -9.32
CA TYR A 176 5.01 18.72 -10.42
C TYR A 176 6.34 19.49 -10.48
N GLU A 177 7.31 19.18 -9.63
CA GLU A 177 8.64 19.77 -9.69
C GLU A 177 9.29 19.48 -11.06
N THR A 178 9.88 20.51 -11.64
CA THR A 178 10.48 20.48 -12.98
C THR A 178 11.99 20.34 -12.94
N ASP A 179 12.63 20.68 -11.81
CA ASP A 179 14.04 20.43 -11.56
C ASP A 179 14.24 18.99 -11.05
N PRO A 180 14.82 18.08 -11.88
CA PRO A 180 15.01 16.70 -11.47
C PRO A 180 15.92 16.57 -10.25
N SER A 181 16.84 17.51 -10.02
CA SER A 181 17.81 17.45 -8.93
C SER A 181 17.10 17.45 -7.58
N LYS A 182 16.12 18.34 -7.39
CA LYS A 182 15.35 18.42 -6.13
C LYS A 182 14.53 17.16 -5.85
N LEU A 183 13.96 16.57 -6.89
CA LEU A 183 13.23 15.31 -6.77
C LEU A 183 14.19 14.18 -6.32
N PHE A 184 15.40 14.14 -6.88
CA PHE A 184 16.40 13.15 -6.48
C PHE A 184 16.95 13.40 -5.08
N ASP A 185 17.18 14.66 -4.70
CA ASP A 185 17.60 15.03 -3.34
C ASP A 185 16.55 14.58 -2.31
N GLU A 186 15.26 14.77 -2.62
CA GLU A 186 14.14 14.29 -1.79
C GLU A 186 14.16 12.76 -1.66
N ILE A 187 14.26 12.03 -2.77
CA ILE A 187 14.26 10.56 -2.76
C ILE A 187 15.51 10.01 -2.07
N GLN A 188 16.66 10.64 -2.25
CA GLN A 188 17.91 10.24 -1.59
C GLN A 188 17.77 10.35 -0.07
N MET A 189 17.20 11.46 0.43
CA MET A 189 16.93 11.63 1.85
C MET A 189 15.99 10.54 2.40
N TYR A 190 14.96 10.14 1.64
CA TYR A 190 14.12 9.00 2.00
C TYR A 190 14.91 7.68 2.05
N GLU A 191 15.78 7.45 1.07
CA GLU A 191 16.58 6.22 0.98
C GLU A 191 17.60 6.13 2.11
N GLU A 192 18.24 7.23 2.50
CA GLU A 192 19.20 7.27 3.62
C GLU A 192 18.55 6.87 4.96
N ILE A 193 17.26 7.17 5.14
CA ILE A 193 16.51 6.85 6.36
C ILE A 193 15.96 5.43 6.31
N LEU A 194 15.35 5.04 5.20
CA LEU A 194 14.55 3.81 5.09
C LEU A 194 15.32 2.64 4.49
N SER A 195 16.45 2.91 3.82
CA SER A 195 17.11 2.05 2.84
C SER A 195 16.25 1.75 1.60
N LEU A 196 16.90 1.39 0.49
CA LEU A 196 16.25 0.93 -0.73
C LEU A 196 15.32 -0.28 -0.49
N TYR A 197 15.55 -1.05 0.58
CA TYR A 197 14.80 -2.27 0.88
C TYR A 197 13.45 -2.04 1.57
N ARG A 198 13.25 -0.92 2.28
CA ARG A 198 11.96 -0.56 2.91
C ARG A 198 11.27 0.59 2.19
N LEU A 199 12.02 1.49 1.56
CA LEU A 199 11.44 2.60 0.81
C LEU A 199 10.61 2.09 -0.37
N VAL A 200 9.40 2.64 -0.49
CA VAL A 200 8.59 2.61 -1.70
C VAL A 200 8.20 4.05 -2.02
N VAL A 201 8.65 4.59 -3.14
CA VAL A 201 8.35 5.99 -3.51
C VAL A 201 6.92 6.05 -4.02
N LYS A 202 6.08 6.86 -3.38
CA LYS A 202 4.68 6.99 -3.73
C LYS A 202 4.49 8.16 -4.70
N VAL A 203 3.94 7.85 -5.87
CA VAL A 203 3.78 8.77 -7.00
C VAL A 203 2.30 8.83 -7.36
N PRO A 204 1.67 10.01 -7.40
CA PRO A 204 0.26 10.10 -7.76
C PRO A 204 0.00 10.02 -9.27
N HIS A 205 -1.19 9.55 -9.63
CA HIS A 205 -1.82 10.01 -10.87
C HIS A 205 -2.01 11.52 -10.81
N THR A 206 -1.33 12.24 -11.70
CA THR A 206 -1.33 13.71 -11.75
C THR A 206 -2.57 14.30 -12.45
N GLY A 207 -3.24 13.51 -13.29
CA GLY A 207 -4.39 13.99 -14.06
C GLY A 207 -4.02 15.16 -14.97
N ALA A 208 -4.99 16.03 -15.29
CA ALA A 208 -4.76 17.18 -16.16
C ALA A 208 -4.01 18.36 -15.48
N ILE A 209 -3.35 18.14 -14.35
CA ILE A 209 -2.66 19.20 -13.60
C ILE A 209 -1.24 19.34 -14.13
N SER A 210 -0.97 20.47 -14.79
CA SER A 210 0.38 20.91 -15.15
C SER A 210 1.01 21.76 -14.04
N PRO A 211 2.35 21.97 -14.07
CA PRO A 211 3.03 22.84 -13.09
C PRO A 211 2.43 24.25 -12.99
N SER A 212 1.91 24.81 -14.11
CA SER A 212 1.28 26.13 -14.11
C SER A 212 -0.14 26.14 -13.54
N GLN A 213 -0.81 24.98 -13.46
CA GLN A 213 -2.16 24.84 -12.90
C GLN A 213 -2.16 24.56 -11.39
N VAL A 214 -1.02 24.20 -10.80
CA VAL A 214 -0.89 24.01 -9.34
C VAL A 214 -1.37 25.26 -8.60
N GLU A 215 -0.99 26.45 -9.07
CA GLU A 215 -1.41 27.73 -8.47
C GLU A 215 -2.92 27.97 -8.53
N GLN A 216 -3.64 27.40 -9.51
CA GLN A 216 -5.10 27.50 -9.56
C GLN A 216 -5.75 26.74 -8.40
N LEU A 217 -5.25 25.53 -8.12
CA LEU A 217 -5.73 24.69 -7.02
C LEU A 217 -5.37 25.26 -5.65
N LEU A 218 -4.26 26.01 -5.55
CA LEU A 218 -3.85 26.70 -4.33
C LEU A 218 -4.54 28.07 -4.15
N SER A 219 -5.30 28.52 -5.14
CA SER A 219 -6.07 29.76 -5.06
C SER A 219 -7.27 29.63 -4.11
N SER A 220 -7.87 30.76 -3.73
CA SER A 220 -8.93 30.79 -2.70
C SER A 220 -10.19 29.99 -3.02
N ASP A 221 -10.50 29.73 -4.29
CA ASP A 221 -11.66 28.90 -4.67
C ASP A 221 -11.29 27.43 -4.93
N GLY A 222 -9.99 27.13 -5.01
CA GLY A 222 -9.41 25.82 -5.26
C GLY A 222 -9.86 25.13 -6.56
N ARG A 223 -10.36 25.86 -7.57
CA ARG A 223 -10.95 25.25 -8.79
C ARG A 223 -10.04 25.30 -10.00
N LEU A 224 -10.18 24.30 -10.88
CA LEU A 224 -9.54 24.27 -12.19
C LEU A 224 -10.42 24.97 -13.23
N ASP A 225 -9.80 25.73 -14.13
CA ASP A 225 -10.53 26.36 -15.24
C ASP A 225 -11.10 25.34 -16.22
N ASN A 226 -10.33 24.28 -16.52
CA ASN A 226 -10.65 23.22 -17.47
C ASN A 226 -11.15 21.94 -16.77
N ARG A 227 -11.74 21.01 -17.52
CA ARG A 227 -12.17 19.71 -16.95
C ARG A 227 -10.97 18.82 -16.64
N TYR A 228 -11.18 17.83 -15.77
CA TYR A 228 -10.14 16.89 -15.34
C TYR A 228 -9.47 16.07 -16.45
N HIS A 229 -10.04 16.06 -17.67
CA HIS A 229 -9.52 15.36 -18.85
C HIS A 229 -9.01 16.32 -19.95
N ASP A 230 -9.13 17.63 -19.73
CA ASP A 230 -8.71 18.66 -20.68
C ASP A 230 -7.23 19.04 -20.44
N GLY A 231 -6.34 18.08 -20.68
CA GLY A 231 -4.90 18.25 -20.54
C GLY A 231 -4.15 17.66 -21.75
N SER A 232 -2.90 18.07 -21.94
CA SER A 232 -2.03 17.41 -22.93
C SER A 232 -1.73 15.97 -22.48
N PRO A 233 -1.38 15.06 -23.41
CA PRO A 233 -0.91 13.73 -23.01
C PRO A 233 0.29 13.78 -22.05
N GLU A 234 1.16 14.80 -22.16
CA GLU A 234 2.27 14.99 -21.23
C GLU A 234 1.78 15.24 -19.80
N ASP A 235 0.80 16.12 -19.62
CA ASP A 235 0.25 16.44 -18.29
C ASP A 235 -0.49 15.23 -17.71
N LEU A 236 -1.39 14.63 -18.50
CA LEU A 236 -2.20 13.48 -18.12
C LEU A 236 -1.35 12.25 -17.74
N LEU A 237 -0.16 12.11 -18.35
CA LEU A 237 0.76 10.99 -18.12
C LEU A 237 2.00 11.37 -17.30
N ARG A 238 2.10 12.59 -16.75
CA ARG A 238 3.27 13.04 -15.98
C ARG A 238 3.61 12.07 -14.84
N GLY A 239 2.62 11.68 -14.03
CA GLY A 239 2.80 10.68 -12.97
C GLY A 239 3.32 9.33 -13.50
N HIS A 240 2.89 8.90 -14.69
CA HIS A 240 3.38 7.66 -15.31
C HIS A 240 4.83 7.80 -15.76
N ALA A 241 5.18 8.92 -16.40
CA ALA A 241 6.55 9.20 -16.84
C ALA A 241 7.51 9.22 -15.64
N LEU A 242 7.09 9.84 -14.54
CA LEU A 242 7.83 9.88 -13.29
C LEU A 242 7.99 8.48 -12.68
N ALA A 243 6.90 7.72 -12.52
CA ALA A 243 6.94 6.35 -12.01
C ALA A 243 7.86 5.44 -12.84
N ASN A 244 7.78 5.53 -14.17
CA ASN A 244 8.64 4.78 -15.07
C ASN A 244 10.12 5.18 -14.93
N LYS A 245 10.40 6.47 -14.76
CA LYS A 245 11.76 6.96 -14.52
C LYS A 245 12.33 6.40 -13.22
N LEU A 246 11.57 6.43 -12.13
CA LEU A 246 11.99 5.86 -10.84
C LEU A 246 12.20 4.35 -10.91
N HIS A 247 11.32 3.63 -11.60
CA HIS A 247 11.49 2.21 -11.85
C HIS A 247 12.80 1.91 -12.60
N SER A 248 13.13 2.70 -13.64
CA SER A 248 14.38 2.55 -14.40
C SER A 248 15.65 2.78 -13.57
N LEU A 249 15.52 3.51 -12.45
CA LEU A 249 16.59 3.77 -11.49
C LEU A 249 16.66 2.72 -10.37
N GLY A 250 15.76 1.73 -10.38
CA GLY A 250 15.74 0.63 -9.41
C GLY A 250 14.85 0.86 -8.19
N HIS A 251 14.10 1.98 -8.13
CA HIS A 251 13.16 2.22 -7.03
C HIS A 251 11.86 1.43 -7.21
N ARG A 252 11.30 1.00 -6.09
CA ARG A 252 9.92 0.47 -6.04
C ARG A 252 8.95 1.63 -5.93
N VAL A 253 7.91 1.61 -6.77
CA VAL A 253 6.92 2.69 -6.84
C VAL A 253 5.56 2.25 -6.31
N ASN A 254 4.94 3.09 -5.48
CA ASN A 254 3.54 3.01 -5.10
C ASN A 254 2.75 4.04 -5.92
N PHE A 255 2.02 3.59 -6.93
CA PHE A 255 1.28 4.47 -7.82
C PHE A 255 -0.12 4.75 -7.27
N THR A 256 -0.38 6.00 -6.89
CA THR A 256 -1.50 6.40 -6.04
C THR A 256 -2.51 7.32 -6.74
N LEU A 257 -3.52 7.81 -6.01
CA LEU A 257 -4.65 8.62 -6.50
C LEU A 257 -5.44 7.97 -7.65
N MET A 258 -5.66 6.67 -7.56
CA MET A 258 -6.45 5.88 -8.50
C MET A 258 -7.87 5.70 -7.98
N PHE A 259 -8.85 6.10 -8.78
CA PHE A 259 -10.27 6.02 -8.46
C PHE A 259 -11.00 5.11 -9.44
N GLU A 260 -10.63 5.09 -10.71
CA GLU A 260 -11.39 4.45 -11.78
C GLU A 260 -10.76 3.15 -12.31
N PRO A 261 -11.59 2.15 -12.67
CA PRO A 261 -11.11 0.82 -13.06
C PRO A 261 -10.20 0.82 -14.30
N TYR A 262 -10.40 1.78 -15.22
CA TYR A 262 -9.59 1.90 -16.42
C TYR A 262 -8.18 2.46 -16.15
N GLN A 263 -7.92 3.05 -14.97
CA GLN A 263 -6.58 3.52 -14.62
C GLN A 263 -5.63 2.37 -14.36
N THR A 264 -6.11 1.24 -13.86
CA THR A 264 -5.28 0.08 -13.50
C THR A 264 -4.45 -0.49 -14.66
N PRO A 265 -5.01 -0.84 -15.83
CA PRO A 265 -4.19 -1.35 -16.92
C PRO A 265 -3.15 -0.34 -17.44
N LEU A 266 -3.42 0.97 -17.33
CA LEU A 266 -2.48 2.04 -17.65
C LEU A 266 -1.34 2.11 -16.63
N ALA A 267 -1.69 2.11 -15.34
CA ALA A 267 -0.75 2.09 -14.22
C ALA A 267 0.19 0.88 -14.28
N LEU A 268 -0.29 -0.30 -14.67
CA LEU A 268 0.54 -1.49 -14.77
C LEU A 268 1.64 -1.38 -15.85
N GLN A 269 1.52 -0.49 -16.84
CA GLN A 269 2.56 -0.30 -17.87
C GLN A 269 3.87 0.27 -17.30
N VAL A 270 3.82 0.93 -16.15
CA VAL A 270 5.01 1.53 -15.50
C VAL A 270 5.64 0.63 -14.44
N HIS A 271 5.28 -0.66 -14.43
CA HIS A 271 5.85 -1.69 -13.55
C HIS A 271 5.83 -1.33 -12.05
N PRO A 272 4.69 -0.83 -11.51
CA PRO A 272 4.62 -0.37 -10.14
C PRO A 272 4.75 -1.54 -9.16
N TYR A 273 5.33 -1.29 -7.99
CA TYR A 273 5.32 -2.26 -6.90
C TYR A 273 3.94 -2.31 -6.22
N PHE A 274 3.34 -1.14 -5.99
CA PHE A 274 1.96 -1.00 -5.55
C PHE A 274 1.15 -0.13 -6.52
N ILE A 275 -0.11 -0.49 -6.71
CA ILE A 275 -1.15 0.40 -7.24
C ILE A 275 -2.20 0.61 -6.15
N ASN A 276 -2.92 1.73 -6.16
CA ASN A 276 -3.95 2.00 -5.16
C ASN A 276 -5.38 1.88 -5.74
N ALA A 277 -6.36 1.76 -4.86
CA ALA A 277 -7.76 2.03 -5.18
C ALA A 277 -8.41 2.80 -4.02
N PHE A 278 -8.85 4.03 -4.30
CA PHE A 278 -9.52 4.91 -3.33
C PHE A 278 -11.03 4.67 -3.33
N VAL A 279 -11.55 4.12 -2.24
CA VAL A 279 -12.96 3.66 -2.19
C VAL A 279 -13.92 4.78 -1.78
N ARG A 280 -13.69 5.40 -0.61
CA ARG A 280 -14.64 6.31 0.03
C ARG A 280 -15.11 7.46 -0.86
N ASN A 281 -14.19 8.29 -1.33
CA ASN A 281 -14.55 9.52 -2.04
C ASN A 281 -15.33 9.20 -3.32
N ARG A 282 -14.93 8.15 -4.03
CA ARG A 282 -15.62 7.68 -5.24
C ARG A 282 -17.01 7.16 -4.94
N LEU A 283 -17.18 6.35 -3.88
CA LEU A 283 -18.48 5.85 -3.47
C LEU A 283 -19.42 6.99 -3.03
N ASN A 284 -18.93 7.91 -2.21
CA ASN A 284 -19.70 9.05 -1.71
C ASN A 284 -20.15 9.97 -2.86
N ALA A 285 -19.25 10.30 -3.79
CA ALA A 285 -19.60 11.09 -4.97
C ALA A 285 -20.63 10.38 -5.86
N THR A 286 -20.46 9.08 -6.07
CA THR A 286 -21.41 8.27 -6.85
C THR A 286 -22.79 8.26 -6.20
N ARG A 287 -22.87 8.05 -4.88
CA ARG A 287 -24.14 8.11 -4.12
C ARG A 287 -24.82 9.47 -4.22
N ARG A 288 -24.05 10.56 -4.07
CA ARG A 288 -24.60 11.93 -4.19
C ARG A 288 -25.17 12.18 -5.57
N ILE A 289 -24.45 11.81 -6.62
CA ILE A 289 -24.89 11.99 -8.01
C ILE A 289 -26.11 11.12 -8.32
N SER A 290 -26.08 9.83 -7.97
CA SER A 290 -27.23 8.94 -8.14
C SER A 290 -28.48 9.44 -7.39
N GLY A 291 -28.31 9.99 -6.18
CA GLY A 291 -29.42 10.55 -5.41
C GLY A 291 -30.07 11.77 -6.07
N LEU A 292 -29.26 12.69 -6.62
CA LEU A 292 -29.75 13.86 -7.35
C LEU A 292 -30.44 13.46 -8.67
N LEU A 293 -29.88 12.48 -9.39
CA LEU A 293 -30.50 11.92 -10.59
C LEU A 293 -31.87 11.29 -10.29
N ALA A 294 -31.95 10.45 -9.25
CA ALA A 294 -33.19 9.80 -8.85
C ALA A 294 -34.26 10.82 -8.41
N ALA A 295 -33.86 11.87 -7.70
CA ALA A 295 -34.78 12.93 -7.29
C ALA A 295 -35.32 13.72 -8.50
N PHE A 296 -34.48 14.04 -9.48
CA PHE A 296 -34.92 14.63 -10.74
C PHE A 296 -35.88 13.69 -11.50
N GLU A 297 -35.55 12.41 -11.63
CA GLU A 297 -36.40 11.43 -12.32
C GLU A 297 -37.77 11.25 -11.64
N ALA A 298 -37.85 11.42 -10.33
CA ALA A 298 -39.10 11.31 -9.58
C ALA A 298 -39.97 12.59 -9.61
N THR A 299 -39.39 13.76 -9.87
CA THR A 299 -40.06 15.06 -9.69
C THR A 299 -40.08 15.95 -10.92
N GLU A 300 -39.21 15.69 -11.89
CA GLU A 300 -38.90 16.56 -13.03
C GLU A 300 -38.44 17.98 -12.64
N ASP A 301 -38.07 18.21 -11.37
CA ASP A 301 -37.62 19.51 -10.88
C ASP A 301 -36.17 19.79 -11.29
N LEU A 302 -35.98 20.77 -12.17
CA LEU A 302 -34.68 21.22 -12.66
C LEU A 302 -33.75 21.74 -11.55
N TRP A 303 -34.27 22.03 -10.35
CA TRP A 303 -33.45 22.34 -9.19
C TRP A 303 -32.42 21.23 -8.90
N PHE A 304 -32.82 19.96 -8.95
CA PHE A 304 -31.89 18.84 -8.71
C PHE A 304 -30.76 18.76 -9.74
N VAL A 305 -31.04 19.13 -11.00
CA VAL A 305 -30.02 19.16 -12.06
C VAL A 305 -29.06 20.35 -11.88
N LYS A 306 -29.55 21.49 -11.38
CA LYS A 306 -28.70 22.65 -11.01
C LYS A 306 -27.78 22.29 -9.85
N GLU A 307 -28.30 21.63 -8.82
CA GLU A 307 -27.51 21.14 -7.68
C GLU A 307 -26.48 20.10 -8.12
N LEU A 308 -26.84 19.20 -9.04
CA LEU A 308 -25.93 18.24 -9.64
C LEU A 308 -24.77 18.95 -10.36
N ARG A 309 -25.06 19.97 -11.18
CA ARG A 309 -24.03 20.77 -11.86
C ARG A 309 -23.10 21.45 -10.86
N GLN A 310 -23.65 22.07 -9.81
CA GLN A 310 -22.87 22.71 -8.76
C GLN A 310 -21.96 21.72 -8.04
N PHE A 311 -22.48 20.55 -7.69
CA PHE A 311 -21.70 19.47 -7.09
C PHE A 311 -20.57 19.01 -8.02
N MET A 312 -20.85 18.84 -9.31
CA MET A 312 -19.88 18.41 -10.30
C MET A 312 -18.74 19.43 -10.50
N VAL A 313 -19.05 20.73 -10.50
CA VAL A 313 -18.02 21.80 -10.52
C VAL A 313 -17.21 21.81 -9.23
N ALA A 314 -17.88 21.70 -8.07
CA ALA A 314 -17.21 21.73 -6.76
C ALA A 314 -16.28 20.51 -6.52
N ASN A 315 -16.46 19.42 -7.27
CA ASN A 315 -15.68 18.18 -7.12
C ASN A 315 -14.88 17.84 -8.40
N HIS A 316 -14.57 18.85 -9.23
CA HIS A 316 -13.70 18.74 -10.41
C HIS A 316 -14.15 17.78 -11.51
N TYR A 317 -15.41 17.32 -11.51
CA TYR A 317 -15.99 16.60 -12.65
C TYR A 317 -16.19 17.52 -13.85
N LEU A 318 -16.39 18.81 -13.57
CA LEU A 318 -16.54 19.89 -14.52
C LEU A 318 -15.53 21.01 -14.19
N GLY A 319 -15.20 21.83 -15.18
CA GLY A 319 -14.34 23.00 -14.98
C GLY A 319 -15.09 24.14 -14.28
N LYS A 320 -14.35 25.10 -13.74
CA LYS A 320 -14.91 26.30 -13.08
C LYS A 320 -15.88 27.06 -13.98
N ASN A 321 -15.60 27.09 -15.28
CA ASN A 321 -16.41 27.81 -16.26
C ASN A 321 -17.66 27.04 -16.71
N ASP A 322 -17.80 25.76 -16.34
CA ASP A 322 -18.97 24.93 -16.61
C ASP A 322 -20.16 25.22 -15.66
N VAL A 323 -20.09 26.27 -14.83
CA VAL A 323 -21.22 26.72 -13.98
C VAL A 323 -22.47 27.06 -14.80
N SER A 324 -22.31 27.38 -16.09
CA SER A 324 -23.38 27.64 -17.05
C SER A 324 -23.59 26.51 -18.05
N LEU A 325 -22.95 25.34 -17.88
CA LEU A 325 -23.11 24.19 -18.77
C LEU A 325 -24.58 23.81 -18.92
N ASP A 326 -25.01 23.44 -20.12
CA ASP A 326 -26.39 23.03 -20.36
C ASP A 326 -26.84 21.92 -19.38
N LEU A 327 -28.09 22.02 -18.90
CA LEU A 327 -28.61 21.10 -17.87
C LEU A 327 -28.84 19.70 -18.45
N LEU A 328 -29.23 19.59 -19.72
CA LEU A 328 -29.38 18.28 -20.37
C LEU A 328 -28.00 17.65 -20.58
N GLU A 329 -26.98 18.43 -20.94
CA GLU A 329 -25.60 17.94 -21.00
C GLU A 329 -25.09 17.47 -19.63
N THR A 330 -25.34 18.25 -18.57
CA THR A 330 -25.01 17.87 -17.18
C THR A 330 -25.65 16.53 -16.81
N LEU A 331 -26.94 16.38 -17.08
CA LEU A 331 -27.69 15.15 -16.83
C LEU A 331 -27.09 13.97 -17.61
N SER A 332 -26.77 14.19 -18.88
CA SER A 332 -26.19 13.19 -19.78
C SER A 332 -24.82 12.69 -19.29
N LEU A 333 -23.95 13.60 -18.84
CA LEU A 333 -22.65 13.28 -18.25
C LEU A 333 -22.79 12.45 -16.98
N ALA A 334 -23.65 12.90 -16.05
CA ALA A 334 -23.87 12.21 -14.78
C ALA A 334 -24.43 10.79 -14.98
N LYS A 335 -25.42 10.63 -15.87
CA LYS A 335 -26.00 9.31 -16.20
C LYS A 335 -24.97 8.35 -16.77
N ARG A 336 -24.13 8.80 -17.71
CA ARG A 336 -23.03 7.98 -18.26
C ARG A 336 -22.07 7.55 -17.17
N MET A 337 -21.71 8.47 -16.28
CA MET A 337 -20.76 8.19 -15.21
C MET A 337 -21.30 7.17 -14.21
N THR A 338 -22.54 7.33 -13.72
CA THR A 338 -23.11 6.39 -12.76
C THR A 338 -23.36 5.00 -13.35
N ALA A 339 -23.69 4.92 -14.65
CA ALA A 339 -23.99 3.65 -15.31
C ALA A 339 -22.84 2.65 -15.25
N TYR A 340 -21.57 3.08 -15.41
CA TYR A 340 -20.44 2.15 -15.34
C TYR A 340 -19.93 1.92 -13.91
N ARG A 341 -20.12 2.86 -12.98
CA ARG A 341 -19.65 2.72 -11.58
C ARG A 341 -20.50 1.78 -10.72
N GLN A 342 -21.70 1.42 -11.18
CA GLN A 342 -22.66 0.59 -10.45
C GLN A 342 -23.02 -0.70 -11.21
N SER A 343 -22.17 -1.15 -12.13
CA SER A 343 -22.50 -2.26 -13.03
C SER A 343 -22.57 -3.63 -12.35
N GLU A 344 -21.87 -3.84 -11.23
CA GLU A 344 -21.83 -5.12 -10.51
C GLU A 344 -22.52 -5.05 -9.15
N CYS A 345 -22.14 -4.09 -8.30
CA CYS A 345 -22.64 -3.94 -6.94
C CYS A 345 -22.59 -2.45 -6.51
N SER A 346 -23.43 -2.06 -5.55
CA SER A 346 -23.48 -0.70 -4.99
C SER A 346 -22.56 -0.47 -3.78
N ASP A 347 -21.68 -1.43 -3.48
CA ASP A 347 -20.71 -1.38 -2.38
C ASP A 347 -19.49 -0.47 -2.65
N GLY A 348 -19.32 0.00 -3.90
CA GLY A 348 -18.22 0.88 -4.30
C GLY A 348 -16.90 0.17 -4.55
N LEU A 349 -16.88 -1.17 -4.57
CA LEU A 349 -15.69 -1.98 -4.78
C LEU A 349 -15.50 -2.44 -6.24
N ASP A 350 -16.28 -1.92 -7.20
CA ASP A 350 -16.14 -2.22 -8.64
C ASP A 350 -14.72 -1.92 -9.17
N SER A 351 -14.14 -0.77 -8.79
CA SER A 351 -12.76 -0.41 -9.15
C SER A 351 -11.72 -1.35 -8.51
N VAL A 352 -11.98 -1.81 -7.28
CA VAL A 352 -11.15 -2.80 -6.57
C VAL A 352 -11.22 -4.15 -7.29
N ARG A 353 -12.42 -4.65 -7.59
CA ARG A 353 -12.64 -5.91 -8.35
C ARG A 353 -11.91 -5.89 -9.68
N ALA A 354 -12.09 -4.82 -10.47
CA ALA A 354 -11.40 -4.66 -11.73
C ALA A 354 -9.87 -4.68 -11.57
N SER A 355 -9.35 -4.02 -10.54
CA SER A 355 -7.91 -3.96 -10.27
C SER A 355 -7.32 -5.32 -9.89
N VAL A 356 -8.01 -6.09 -9.05
CA VAL A 356 -7.58 -7.45 -8.69
C VAL A 356 -7.59 -8.38 -9.91
N ARG A 357 -8.61 -8.28 -10.78
CA ARG A 357 -8.65 -9.03 -12.06
C ARG A 357 -7.47 -8.68 -12.96
N TRP A 358 -7.15 -7.40 -13.12
CA TRP A 358 -6.00 -6.97 -13.92
C TRP A 358 -4.67 -7.45 -13.34
N LEU A 359 -4.50 -7.44 -12.01
CA LEU A 359 -3.31 -8.00 -11.37
C LEU A 359 -3.19 -9.52 -11.61
N GLY A 360 -4.30 -10.25 -11.51
CA GLY A 360 -4.35 -11.68 -11.80
C GLY A 360 -3.98 -12.02 -13.25
N ALA A 361 -4.27 -11.13 -14.20
CA ALA A 361 -3.92 -11.28 -15.62
C ALA A 361 -2.54 -10.68 -16.00
N SER A 362 -1.87 -9.98 -15.09
CA SER A 362 -0.62 -9.27 -15.38
C SER A 362 0.62 -10.18 -15.29
N ASN A 363 1.66 -9.83 -16.07
CA ASN A 363 2.99 -10.47 -15.99
C ASN A 363 3.89 -9.85 -14.90
N LEU A 364 3.30 -9.17 -13.91
CA LEU A 364 4.01 -8.51 -12.84
C LEU A 364 3.76 -9.24 -11.52
N PRO A 365 4.49 -10.33 -11.22
CA PRO A 365 4.18 -11.22 -10.09
C PRO A 365 4.25 -10.53 -8.73
N ASN A 366 5.07 -9.47 -8.63
CA ASN A 366 5.32 -8.77 -7.38
C ASN A 366 4.43 -7.54 -7.16
N SER A 367 3.70 -7.09 -8.18
CA SER A 367 2.82 -5.92 -8.07
C SER A 367 1.58 -6.25 -7.24
N ARG A 368 1.18 -5.35 -6.35
CA ARG A 368 0.00 -5.53 -5.47
C ARG A 368 -0.92 -4.32 -5.49
N LEU A 369 -2.19 -4.56 -5.18
CA LEU A 369 -3.19 -3.51 -4.96
C LEU A 369 -3.22 -3.13 -3.49
N ILE A 370 -3.10 -1.84 -3.18
CA ILE A 370 -3.46 -1.27 -1.89
C ILE A 370 -4.89 -0.73 -1.98
N ILE A 371 -5.82 -1.39 -1.29
CA ILE A 371 -7.17 -0.88 -1.08
C ILE A 371 -7.10 0.17 0.03
N CYS A 372 -7.50 1.41 -0.25
CA CYS A 372 -7.29 2.55 0.64
C CYS A 372 -8.54 3.45 0.73
N SER A 373 -8.48 4.43 1.63
CA SER A 373 -9.57 5.36 1.90
C SER A 373 -10.86 4.61 2.29
N LEU A 374 -10.76 3.82 3.36
CA LEU A 374 -11.88 3.10 3.96
C LEU A 374 -12.37 3.85 5.22
N GLU A 375 -13.69 3.90 5.40
CA GLU A 375 -14.33 4.46 6.59
C GLU A 375 -15.66 3.78 6.88
N GLY A 376 -16.24 4.10 8.04
CA GLY A 376 -17.59 3.69 8.42
C GLY A 376 -17.74 2.18 8.57
N ASP A 377 -18.94 1.73 8.90
CA ASP A 377 -19.14 0.37 9.43
C ASP A 377 -19.30 -0.72 8.37
N THR A 378 -19.28 -0.34 7.10
CA THR A 378 -19.56 -1.28 6.00
C THR A 378 -18.36 -1.56 5.12
N MET A 379 -17.45 -0.59 4.92
CA MET A 379 -16.42 -0.71 3.88
C MET A 379 -15.44 -1.86 4.15
N PHE A 380 -14.93 -1.98 5.37
CA PHE A 380 -13.98 -3.06 5.68
C PHE A 380 -14.63 -4.46 5.63
N PRO A 381 -15.82 -4.70 6.21
CA PRO A 381 -16.56 -5.95 6.00
C PRO A 381 -16.83 -6.26 4.52
N SER A 382 -17.19 -5.26 3.71
CA SER A 382 -17.39 -5.44 2.27
C SER A 382 -16.10 -5.89 1.56
N VAL A 383 -14.95 -5.29 1.92
CA VAL A 383 -13.65 -5.73 1.39
C VAL A 383 -13.34 -7.17 1.82
N MET A 384 -13.54 -7.52 3.09
CA MET A 384 -13.29 -8.90 3.57
C MET A 384 -14.22 -9.92 2.90
N SER A 385 -15.48 -9.57 2.68
CA SER A 385 -16.43 -10.39 1.93
C SER A 385 -15.94 -10.61 0.50
N MET A 386 -15.59 -9.54 -0.22
CA MET A 386 -15.04 -9.63 -1.58
C MET A 386 -13.79 -10.51 -1.62
N MET A 387 -12.84 -10.32 -0.70
CA MET A 387 -11.59 -11.08 -0.69
C MET A 387 -11.77 -12.56 -0.34
N SER A 388 -12.94 -12.94 0.17
CA SER A 388 -13.32 -14.33 0.45
C SER A 388 -14.10 -14.98 -0.70
N ASP A 389 -14.51 -14.20 -1.70
CA ASP A 389 -15.23 -14.73 -2.87
C ASP A 389 -14.32 -15.71 -3.66
N PRO A 390 -14.88 -16.79 -4.22
CA PRO A 390 -14.11 -17.77 -4.99
C PRO A 390 -13.28 -17.17 -6.14
N GLU A 391 -13.73 -16.04 -6.69
CA GLU A 391 -13.02 -15.29 -7.71
C GLU A 391 -11.69 -14.70 -7.20
N PHE A 392 -11.65 -14.20 -5.95
CA PHE A 392 -10.54 -13.40 -5.43
C PHE A 392 -9.71 -14.09 -4.35
N ILE A 393 -10.18 -15.19 -3.77
CA ILE A 393 -9.50 -15.91 -2.68
C ILE A 393 -8.04 -16.28 -3.02
N LYS A 394 -7.77 -16.66 -4.28
CA LYS A 394 -6.43 -17.03 -4.76
C LYS A 394 -5.52 -15.83 -5.08
N LEU A 395 -6.06 -14.62 -5.03
CA LEU A 395 -5.36 -13.37 -5.35
C LEU A 395 -5.11 -12.52 -4.09
N GLN A 396 -5.41 -13.03 -2.89
CA GLN A 396 -5.19 -12.32 -1.63
C GLN A 396 -3.73 -11.88 -1.43
N ASN A 397 -2.76 -12.68 -1.91
CA ASN A 397 -1.33 -12.34 -1.88
C ASN A 397 -0.95 -11.15 -2.79
N ARG A 398 -1.88 -10.71 -3.65
CA ARG A 398 -1.75 -9.53 -4.52
C ARG A 398 -2.46 -8.30 -3.94
N VAL A 399 -2.94 -8.36 -2.70
CA VAL A 399 -3.74 -7.29 -2.08
C VAL A 399 -3.19 -6.92 -0.70
N LEU A 400 -3.17 -5.61 -0.43
CA LEU A 400 -3.04 -5.03 0.89
C LEU A 400 -4.27 -4.17 1.19
N VAL A 401 -4.68 -4.14 2.45
CA VAL A 401 -5.70 -3.19 2.93
C VAL A 401 -5.03 -2.16 3.82
N THR A 402 -5.11 -0.88 3.45
CA THR A 402 -4.57 0.23 4.25
C THR A 402 -5.69 1.04 4.87
N THR A 403 -5.60 1.28 6.18
CA THR A 403 -6.53 2.14 6.92
C THR A 403 -5.79 2.83 8.06
N ASP A 404 -6.41 3.85 8.65
CA ASP A 404 -6.03 4.36 9.96
C ASP A 404 -5.89 3.19 10.98
N PRO A 405 -4.87 3.20 11.86
CA PRO A 405 -4.64 2.13 12.83
C PRO A 405 -5.81 1.87 13.78
N ARG A 406 -6.53 2.91 14.23
CA ARG A 406 -7.69 2.75 15.12
C ARG A 406 -8.85 2.13 14.38
N TYR A 407 -9.08 2.54 13.13
CA TYR A 407 -10.08 1.92 12.27
C TYR A 407 -9.77 0.46 11.98
N LEU A 408 -8.50 0.08 11.80
CA LEU A 408 -8.10 -1.32 11.64
C LEU A 408 -8.38 -2.12 12.92
N ALA A 409 -7.92 -1.61 14.06
CA ALA A 409 -7.98 -2.31 15.35
C ALA A 409 -9.40 -2.58 15.83
N ARG A 410 -10.37 -1.72 15.50
CA ARG A 410 -11.76 -1.89 15.95
C ARG A 410 -12.39 -3.20 15.49
N TRP A 411 -11.93 -3.77 14.38
CA TRP A 411 -12.43 -5.02 13.82
C TRP A 411 -12.00 -6.27 14.60
N ALA A 412 -11.05 -6.13 15.55
CA ALA A 412 -10.75 -7.18 16.52
C ALA A 412 -11.79 -7.28 17.66
N SER A 413 -12.77 -6.37 17.71
CA SER A 413 -13.80 -6.31 18.75
C SER A 413 -15.20 -6.58 18.20
N SER A 414 -16.09 -7.10 19.06
CA SER A 414 -17.53 -7.19 18.79
C SER A 414 -18.31 -7.24 20.10
N PRO A 415 -19.63 -6.94 20.11
CA PRO A 415 -20.46 -7.09 21.31
C PRO A 415 -20.37 -8.49 21.94
N HIS A 416 -20.22 -9.53 21.11
CA HIS A 416 -20.10 -10.91 21.59
C HIS A 416 -18.75 -11.17 22.26
N VAL A 417 -17.64 -10.60 21.77
CA VAL A 417 -16.34 -10.68 22.45
C VAL A 417 -16.46 -10.14 23.87
N ILE A 418 -17.05 -8.95 24.04
CA ILE A 418 -17.24 -8.33 25.36
C ILE A 418 -18.15 -9.18 26.25
N SER A 419 -19.28 -9.64 25.71
CA SER A 419 -20.28 -10.42 26.46
C SER A 419 -19.70 -11.75 26.97
N TYR A 420 -18.91 -12.44 26.15
CA TYR A 420 -18.24 -13.68 26.56
C TYR A 420 -17.12 -13.42 27.57
N GLN A 421 -16.30 -12.38 27.38
CA GLN A 421 -15.27 -12.00 28.35
C GLN A 421 -15.88 -11.66 29.72
N GLN A 422 -16.96 -10.89 29.75
CA GLN A 422 -17.69 -10.59 30.99
C GLN A 422 -18.15 -11.88 31.69
N ARG A 423 -18.74 -12.82 30.95
CA ARG A 423 -19.18 -14.12 31.49
C ARG A 423 -18.01 -14.94 32.04
N PHE A 424 -16.88 -15.01 31.32
CA PHE A 424 -15.70 -15.77 31.75
C PHE A 424 -15.07 -15.16 33.01
N LEU A 425 -14.92 -13.85 33.06
CA LEU A 425 -14.41 -13.15 34.24
C LEU A 425 -15.30 -13.36 35.47
N ALA A 426 -16.63 -13.34 35.29
CA ALA A 426 -17.58 -13.64 36.35
C ALA A 426 -17.45 -15.10 36.85
N ALA A 427 -17.28 -16.06 35.94
CA ALA A 427 -17.09 -17.47 36.29
C ALA A 427 -15.79 -17.69 37.09
N CYS A 428 -14.67 -17.08 36.68
CA CYS A 428 -13.39 -17.16 37.40
C CYS A 428 -13.47 -16.54 38.81
N LYS A 429 -14.26 -15.47 38.97
CA LYS A 429 -14.50 -14.87 40.29
C LYS A 429 -15.26 -15.82 41.22
N GLY A 430 -16.22 -16.58 40.68
CA GLY A 430 -17.02 -17.55 41.44
C GLY A 430 -16.28 -18.84 41.85
N THR A 431 -15.09 -19.10 41.29
CA THR A 431 -14.21 -20.21 41.66
C THR A 431 -13.09 -19.82 42.63
N SER A 432 -13.13 -18.58 43.16
CA SER A 432 -12.13 -18.04 44.10
C SER A 432 -12.56 -18.13 45.58
N GLU A 433 -13.56 -18.96 45.88
CA GLU A 433 -13.93 -19.45 47.23
C GLU A 433 -13.67 -20.96 47.30
#